data_AF-A0A8B6G9R9-F1
#
_entry.id   AF-A0A8B6G9R9-F1
#
_cell.length_a   1.000
_cell.length_b   1.000
_cell.length_c   1.000
_cell.angle_alpha   90.00
_cell.angle_beta   90.00
_cell.angle_gamma   90.00
#
_symmetry.space_group_name_H-M   'P 1'
#
loop_
_entity.id
_entity.type
_entity.pdbx_description
1 polymer ?
#
loop_
_entity_poly.entity_id
_entity_poly.type
_entity_poly.pdbx_seq_one_letter_code
_entity_poly.pdbx_strand_id
1 'polypeptide(L)'
;MEDRNKVKRCSSQSAKNKMIVDILMNRPSDIRDTLLEALSNSDHDYSELIDRIRKSTADNSLKMKTSEIHECTIRLQKNYHMIVQQMSSLESVIDELISEDVLSLDDTSEIMSKTSRSEQVRELIGKIRHTSTYEKFLLALRQDSVNAQLAEALDRTEVSEMEKLSHTA
;
A
#
# COMPACT_ATOMS: atom_id res chain seq x y z
N MET A 1 -14.76 18.46 6.02
CA MET A 1 -15.66 19.11 5.04
C MET A 1 -15.13 18.99 3.60
N GLU A 2 -13.81 19.00 3.40
CA GLU A 2 -13.15 18.89 2.10
C GLU A 2 -13.38 17.55 1.38
N ASP A 3 -13.30 16.42 2.10
CA ASP A 3 -13.47 15.07 1.52
C ASP A 3 -14.87 14.82 0.98
N ARG A 4 -15.89 15.36 1.65
CA ARG A 4 -17.28 15.30 1.19
C ARG A 4 -17.44 16.01 -0.15
N ASN A 5 -16.71 17.11 -0.37
CA ASN A 5 -16.72 17.84 -1.63
C ASN A 5 -15.94 17.08 -2.72
N LYS A 6 -14.86 16.37 -2.37
CA LYS A 6 -14.13 15.49 -3.30
C LYS A 6 -15.01 14.35 -3.81
N VAL A 7 -15.74 13.67 -2.92
CA VAL A 7 -16.69 12.60 -3.29
C VAL A 7 -17.82 13.15 -4.16
N LYS A 8 -18.37 14.33 -3.84
CA LYS A 8 -19.45 14.93 -4.64
C LYS A 8 -19.02 15.31 -6.07
N ARG A 9 -17.74 15.60 -6.29
CA ARG A 9 -17.18 15.95 -7.61
C ARG A 9 -16.98 14.73 -8.52
N CYS A 10 -17.06 13.51 -8.01
CA CYS A 10 -16.98 12.31 -8.83
C CYS A 10 -18.21 12.15 -9.72
N SER A 11 -17.98 11.87 -11.01
CA SER A 11 -19.03 11.80 -12.03
C SER A 11 -19.87 10.52 -11.99
N SER A 12 -19.34 9.42 -11.43
CA SER A 12 -20.03 8.11 -11.38
C SER A 12 -20.14 7.56 -9.97
N GLN A 13 -21.12 6.70 -9.72
CA GLN A 13 -21.30 6.04 -8.42
C GLN A 13 -20.11 5.14 -8.07
N SER A 14 -19.52 4.46 -9.06
CA SER A 14 -18.30 3.66 -8.86
C SER A 14 -17.12 4.54 -8.43
N ALA A 15 -16.92 5.69 -9.07
CA ALA A 15 -15.87 6.64 -8.68
C ALA A 15 -16.12 7.24 -7.30
N LYS A 16 -17.38 7.51 -6.94
CA LYS A 16 -17.78 7.92 -5.59
C LYS A 16 -17.45 6.85 -4.56
N ASN A 17 -17.83 5.60 -4.82
CA ASN A 17 -17.58 4.47 -3.93
C ASN A 17 -16.07 4.25 -3.75
N LYS A 18 -15.29 4.31 -4.82
CA LYS A 18 -13.82 4.20 -4.77
C LYS A 18 -13.21 5.33 -3.92
N MET A 19 -13.60 6.58 -4.19
CA MET A 19 -13.13 7.74 -3.42
C MET A 19 -13.53 7.63 -1.94
N ILE A 20 -14.73 7.16 -1.63
CA ILE A 20 -15.18 6.90 -0.25
C ILE A 20 -14.28 5.86 0.41
N VAL A 21 -14.02 4.72 -0.25
CA VAL A 21 -13.10 3.69 0.26
C VAL A 21 -11.70 4.25 0.47
N ASP A 22 -11.14 4.97 -0.51
CA ASP A 22 -9.81 5.57 -0.40
C ASP A 22 -9.70 6.56 0.77
N ILE A 23 -10.74 7.36 1.02
CA ILE A 23 -10.80 8.26 2.18
C ILE A 23 -10.85 7.44 3.48
N LEU A 24 -11.69 6.40 3.54
CA LEU A 24 -11.86 5.57 4.73
C LEU A 24 -10.60 4.77 5.06
N MET A 25 -9.83 4.34 4.06
CA MET A 25 -8.55 3.64 4.24
C MET A 25 -7.44 4.53 4.84
N ASN A 26 -7.60 5.86 4.81
CA ASN A 26 -6.68 6.84 5.39
C ASN A 26 -7.19 7.42 6.73
N ARG A 27 -8.18 6.77 7.36
CA ARG A 27 -8.80 7.19 8.62
C ARG A 27 -8.46 6.19 9.74
N PRO A 28 -8.66 6.56 11.03
CA PRO A 28 -8.29 5.72 12.16
C PRO A 28 -9.07 4.41 12.18
N SER A 29 -8.61 3.46 12.98
CA SER A 29 -9.05 2.05 12.94
C SER A 29 -10.53 1.83 13.31
N ASP A 30 -11.10 2.76 14.06
CA ASP A 30 -12.51 2.82 14.49
C ASP A 30 -13.47 3.20 13.35
N ILE A 31 -12.95 3.72 12.24
CA ILE A 31 -13.75 4.11 11.07
C ILE A 31 -14.47 2.91 10.45
N ARG A 32 -13.92 1.70 10.61
CA ARG A 32 -14.54 0.46 10.16
C ARG A 32 -15.83 0.19 10.93
N ASP A 33 -15.78 0.30 12.25
CA ASP A 33 -16.94 0.01 13.09
C ASP A 33 -18.01 1.10 12.88
N THR A 34 -17.56 2.34 12.70
CA THR A 34 -18.42 3.46 12.27
C THR A 34 -19.06 3.23 10.89
N LEU A 35 -18.33 2.67 9.93
CA LEU A 35 -18.85 2.32 8.60
C LEU A 35 -19.88 1.20 8.69
N LEU A 36 -19.58 0.14 9.45
CA LEU A 36 -20.49 -0.98 9.64
C LEU A 36 -21.78 -0.53 10.34
N GLU A 37 -21.68 0.36 11.33
CA GLU A 37 -22.82 0.99 11.98
C GLU A 37 -23.62 1.87 11.01
N ALA A 38 -22.95 2.70 10.21
CA ALA A 38 -23.60 3.55 9.21
C ALA A 38 -24.31 2.75 8.12
N LEU A 39 -23.74 1.62 7.68
CA LEU A 39 -24.38 0.71 6.73
C LEU A 39 -25.57 -0.02 7.36
N SER A 40 -25.45 -0.43 8.64
CA SER A 40 -26.53 -1.09 9.39
C SER A 40 -27.72 -0.14 9.65
N ASN A 41 -27.45 1.15 9.84
CA ASN A 41 -28.45 2.18 10.07
C ASN A 41 -28.95 2.83 8.77
N SER A 42 -28.53 2.34 7.61
CA SER A 42 -29.01 2.87 6.33
C SER A 42 -30.37 2.27 5.96
N ASP A 43 -31.17 3.01 5.19
CA ASP A 43 -32.46 2.52 4.66
C ASP A 43 -32.31 1.40 3.60
N HIS A 44 -31.08 0.94 3.34
CA HIS A 44 -30.79 -0.08 2.34
C HIS A 44 -30.26 -1.34 3.03
N ASP A 45 -30.72 -2.49 2.55
CA ASP A 45 -30.28 -3.78 3.08
C ASP A 45 -28.86 -4.09 2.59
N TYR A 46 -27.89 -3.79 3.44
CA TYR A 46 -26.49 -4.16 3.27
C TYR A 46 -26.09 -5.36 4.14
N SER A 47 -27.04 -6.13 4.69
CA SER A 47 -26.76 -7.24 5.62
C SER A 47 -25.72 -8.23 5.06
N GLU A 48 -25.86 -8.64 3.80
CA GLU A 48 -24.93 -9.55 3.15
C GLU A 48 -23.52 -8.92 2.97
N LEU A 49 -23.44 -7.63 2.68
CA LEU A 49 -22.18 -6.90 2.57
C LEU A 49 -21.51 -6.75 3.94
N ILE A 50 -22.29 -6.42 4.97
CA ILE A 50 -21.85 -6.31 6.37
C ILE A 50 -21.31 -7.65 6.85
N ASP A 51 -22.01 -8.75 6.58
CA ASP A 51 -21.57 -10.10 6.96
C ASP A 51 -20.33 -10.54 6.19
N ARG A 52 -20.21 -10.20 4.90
CA ARG A 52 -18.98 -10.44 4.12
C ARG A 52 -17.79 -9.65 4.68
N ILE A 53 -17.98 -8.39 5.07
CA ILE A 53 -16.93 -7.57 5.68
C ILE A 53 -16.53 -8.13 7.05
N ARG A 54 -17.50 -8.51 7.89
CA ARG A 54 -17.25 -9.15 9.19
C ARG A 54 -16.52 -10.49 9.03
N LYS A 55 -16.95 -11.34 8.10
CA LYS A 55 -16.38 -12.68 7.86
C LYS A 55 -14.98 -12.62 7.25
N SER A 56 -14.72 -11.70 6.32
CA SER A 56 -13.37 -11.41 5.82
C SER A 56 -12.36 -11.10 6.95
N THR A 57 -12.85 -10.58 8.07
CA THR A 57 -12.01 -10.26 9.24
C THR A 57 -11.84 -11.45 10.21
N ALA A 58 -12.73 -12.46 10.13
CA ALA A 58 -12.72 -13.64 10.99
C ALA A 58 -11.83 -14.78 10.47
N ASP A 59 -11.43 -14.74 9.20
CA ASP A 59 -10.40 -15.63 8.66
C ASP A 59 -9.03 -15.24 9.24
N ASN A 60 -8.53 -15.99 10.22
CA ASN A 60 -7.21 -15.79 10.84
C ASN A 60 -6.04 -15.84 9.84
N SER A 61 -6.26 -16.38 8.63
CA SER A 61 -5.28 -16.33 7.53
C SER A 61 -5.14 -14.94 6.89
N LEU A 62 -6.15 -14.07 7.03
CA LEU A 62 -6.07 -12.66 6.61
C LEU A 62 -5.33 -11.83 7.65
N LYS A 63 -5.58 -11.97 8.96
CA LYS A 63 -4.84 -11.24 10.01
C LYS A 63 -3.33 -11.38 9.93
N MET A 64 -2.83 -12.57 9.61
CA MET A 64 -1.39 -12.82 9.43
C MET A 64 -0.85 -12.09 8.19
N LYS A 65 -1.57 -12.15 7.05
CA LYS A 65 -1.24 -11.39 5.84
C LYS A 65 -1.38 -9.88 6.03
N THR A 66 -2.37 -9.39 6.76
CA THR A 66 -2.53 -7.94 7.03
C THR A 66 -1.41 -7.44 7.93
N SER A 67 -0.97 -8.23 8.92
CA SER A 67 0.19 -7.91 9.77
C SER A 67 1.48 -7.86 8.94
N GLU A 68 1.68 -8.80 8.02
CA GLU A 68 2.84 -8.83 7.12
C GLU A 68 2.82 -7.69 6.09
N ILE A 69 1.65 -7.36 5.51
CA ILE A 69 1.45 -6.19 4.61
C ILE A 69 1.75 -4.90 5.35
N HIS A 70 1.27 -4.80 6.58
CA HIS A 70 1.50 -3.63 7.42
C HIS A 70 2.98 -3.49 7.78
N GLU A 71 3.66 -4.59 8.09
CA GLU A 71 5.10 -4.60 8.39
C GLU A 71 5.94 -4.16 7.18
N CYS A 72 5.64 -4.67 5.98
CA CYS A 72 6.30 -4.26 4.74
C CYS A 72 6.10 -2.75 4.47
N THR A 73 4.88 -2.26 4.68
CA THR A 73 4.56 -0.84 4.49
C THR A 73 5.31 0.04 5.48
N ILE A 74 5.42 -0.37 6.75
CA ILE A 74 6.17 0.37 7.77
C ILE A 74 7.66 0.39 7.43
N ARG A 75 8.25 -0.73 7.00
CA ARG A 75 9.67 -0.78 6.58
C ARG A 75 9.95 0.19 5.43
N LEU A 76 9.09 0.21 4.41
CA LEU A 76 9.20 1.14 3.30
C LEU A 76 9.06 2.60 3.75
N GLN A 77 8.12 2.90 4.66
CA GLN A 77 7.92 4.25 5.19
C GLN A 77 9.12 4.73 6.01
N LYS A 78 9.63 3.91 6.94
CA LYS A 78 10.79 4.22 7.77
C LYS A 78 12.03 4.53 6.93
N ASN A 79 12.21 3.78 5.84
CA ASN A 79 13.37 3.90 4.97
C ASN A 79 13.12 4.74 3.72
N TYR A 80 11.96 5.38 3.60
CA TYR A 80 11.55 6.07 2.37
C TYR A 80 12.60 7.08 1.90
N HIS A 81 13.12 7.89 2.81
CA HIS A 81 14.13 8.89 2.49
C HIS A 81 15.44 8.26 2.00
N MET A 82 15.89 7.19 2.67
CA MET A 82 17.08 6.43 2.31
C MET A 82 16.92 5.79 0.92
N ILE A 83 15.78 5.14 0.66
CA ILE A 83 15.48 4.52 -0.63
C ILE A 83 15.55 5.56 -1.75
N VAL A 84 14.87 6.70 -1.58
CA VAL A 84 14.80 7.77 -2.58
C VAL A 84 16.18 8.39 -2.86
N GLN A 85 17.06 8.45 -1.87
CA GLN A 85 18.39 9.05 -2.02
C GLN A 85 19.47 8.09 -2.51
N GLN A 86 19.40 6.82 -2.11
CA GLN A 86 20.50 5.87 -2.30
C GLN A 86 20.26 4.87 -3.43
N MET A 87 19.02 4.73 -3.92
CA MET A 87 18.73 3.83 -5.05
C MET A 87 19.42 4.31 -6.32
N SER A 88 20.52 3.67 -6.65
CA SER A 88 21.42 4.12 -7.72
C SER A 88 21.09 3.49 -9.08
N SER A 89 20.49 2.30 -9.09
CA SER A 89 20.26 1.48 -10.29
C SER A 89 18.79 1.03 -10.40
N LEU A 90 17.88 2.01 -10.41
CA LEU A 90 16.44 1.83 -10.57
C LEU A 90 16.07 1.06 -11.83
N GLU A 91 16.76 1.29 -12.95
CA GLU A 91 16.47 0.66 -14.23
C GLU A 91 16.64 -0.87 -14.12
N SER A 92 17.74 -1.32 -13.51
CA SER A 92 17.99 -2.75 -13.26
C SER A 92 16.95 -3.36 -12.31
N VAL A 93 16.52 -2.59 -11.30
CA VAL A 93 15.48 -3.04 -10.36
C VAL A 93 14.12 -3.12 -11.05
N ILE A 94 13.79 -2.18 -11.93
CA ILE A 94 12.55 -2.19 -12.72
C ILE A 94 12.54 -3.39 -13.67
N ASP A 95 13.64 -3.65 -14.38
CA ASP A 95 13.74 -4.77 -15.32
C ASP A 95 13.50 -6.11 -14.61
N GLU A 96 14.07 -6.29 -13.42
CA GLU A 96 13.85 -7.49 -12.61
C GLU A 96 12.39 -7.59 -12.13
N LEU A 97 11.79 -6.47 -11.73
CA LEU A 97 10.38 -6.43 -11.31
C LEU A 97 9.40 -6.70 -12.47
N ILE A 98 9.77 -6.37 -13.70
CA ILE A 98 9.01 -6.76 -14.89
C ILE A 98 9.15 -8.26 -15.14
N SER A 99 10.38 -8.80 -15.06
CA SER A 99 10.66 -10.23 -15.23
C SER A 99 9.89 -11.10 -14.24
N GLU A 100 9.65 -10.58 -13.05
CA GLU A 100 8.91 -11.23 -11.96
C GLU A 100 7.39 -10.96 -11.98
N ASP A 101 6.86 -10.36 -13.06
CA ASP A 101 5.45 -9.97 -13.22
C ASP A 101 4.92 -9.07 -12.07
N VAL A 102 5.79 -8.26 -11.47
CA VAL A 102 5.42 -7.29 -10.41
C VAL A 102 4.96 -5.98 -10.99
N LEU A 103 5.63 -5.50 -12.05
CA LEU A 103 5.30 -4.28 -12.75
C LEU A 103 4.87 -4.59 -14.18
N SER A 104 3.84 -3.89 -14.64
CA SER A 104 3.49 -3.88 -16.05
C SER A 104 4.38 -2.90 -16.84
N LEU A 105 4.35 -3.02 -18.16
CA LEU A 105 5.00 -2.04 -19.05
C LEU A 105 4.36 -0.65 -18.91
N ASP A 106 3.06 -0.59 -18.59
CA ASP A 106 2.36 0.68 -18.34
C ASP A 106 2.83 1.33 -17.04
N ASP A 107 3.00 0.54 -15.97
CA ASP A 107 3.57 1.03 -14.70
C ASP A 107 5.00 1.54 -14.91
N THR A 108 5.78 0.82 -15.70
CA THR A 108 7.15 1.21 -16.07
C THR A 108 7.15 2.52 -16.85
N SER A 109 6.26 2.67 -17.82
CA SER A 109 6.12 3.92 -18.57
C SER A 109 5.74 5.09 -17.66
N GLU A 110 4.80 4.88 -16.72
CA GLU A 110 4.40 5.89 -15.75
C GLU A 110 5.55 6.28 -14.81
N ILE A 111 6.33 5.32 -14.31
CA ILE A 111 7.50 5.56 -13.48
C ILE A 111 8.55 6.34 -14.27
N MET A 112 8.92 5.87 -15.48
CA MET A 112 9.96 6.49 -16.29
C MET A 112 9.54 7.86 -16.86
N SER A 113 8.23 8.15 -16.91
CA SER A 113 7.73 9.46 -17.32
C SER A 113 8.05 10.60 -16.33
N LYS A 114 8.45 10.28 -15.09
CA LYS A 114 8.77 11.30 -14.08
C LYS A 114 10.11 11.98 -14.39
N THR A 115 10.16 13.28 -14.10
CA THR A 115 11.27 14.16 -14.50
C THR A 115 12.56 13.89 -13.74
N SER A 116 12.48 13.67 -12.44
CA SER A 116 13.67 13.43 -11.60
C SER A 116 13.77 11.98 -11.13
N ARG A 117 14.99 11.49 -10.96
CA ARG A 117 15.25 10.15 -10.40
C ARG A 117 14.56 9.95 -9.06
N SER A 118 14.53 10.99 -8.22
CA SER A 118 13.83 10.95 -6.95
C SER A 118 12.33 10.72 -7.11
N GLU A 119 11.68 11.35 -8.10
CA GLU A 119 10.24 11.14 -8.37
C GLU A 119 9.97 9.76 -8.96
N GLN A 120 10.86 9.25 -9.82
CA GLN A 120 10.76 7.89 -10.36
C GLN A 120 10.81 6.85 -9.23
N VAL A 121 11.75 6.99 -8.30
CA VAL A 121 11.86 6.07 -7.13
C VAL A 121 10.64 6.19 -6.21
N ARG A 122 10.09 7.41 -6.02
CA ARG A 122 8.85 7.59 -5.23
C ARG A 122 7.66 6.90 -5.88
N GLU A 123 7.52 7.02 -7.20
CA GLU A 123 6.45 6.36 -7.95
C GLU A 123 6.59 4.84 -7.85
N LEU A 124 7.82 4.32 -7.98
CA LEU A 124 8.11 2.90 -7.77
C LEU A 124 7.64 2.42 -6.38
N ILE A 125 8.03 3.12 -5.31
CA ILE A 125 7.59 2.77 -3.94
C ILE A 125 6.06 2.85 -3.82
N GLY A 126 5.42 3.78 -4.54
CA GLY A 126 3.96 3.90 -4.63
C GLY A 126 3.28 2.65 -5.20
N LYS A 127 3.93 1.99 -6.17
CA LYS A 127 3.46 0.73 -6.78
C LYS A 127 3.79 -0.49 -5.90
N ILE A 128 4.87 -0.44 -5.11
CA ILE A 128 5.35 -1.53 -4.26
C ILE A 128 4.86 -1.32 -2.82
N ARG A 129 3.55 -1.40 -2.58
CA ARG A 129 2.96 -1.26 -1.22
C ARG A 129 2.30 -2.54 -0.70
N HIS A 130 2.40 -3.64 -1.43
CA HIS A 130 1.80 -4.92 -1.08
C HIS A 130 2.88 -5.94 -0.71
N THR A 131 2.63 -6.86 0.23
CA THR A 131 3.64 -7.86 0.68
C THR A 131 4.20 -8.67 -0.47
N SER A 132 3.34 -9.10 -1.39
CA SER A 132 3.74 -9.90 -2.55
C SER A 132 4.68 -9.16 -3.50
N THR A 133 4.61 -7.83 -3.54
CA THR A 133 5.49 -6.99 -4.36
C THR A 133 6.73 -6.56 -3.58
N TYR A 134 6.63 -6.42 -2.26
CA TYR A 134 7.75 -6.06 -1.39
C TYR A 134 8.84 -7.12 -1.30
N GLU A 135 8.49 -8.41 -1.16
CA GLU A 135 9.50 -9.48 -1.13
C GLU A 135 10.28 -9.56 -2.44
N LYS A 136 9.57 -9.48 -3.57
CA LYS A 136 10.17 -9.46 -4.90
C LYS A 136 11.03 -8.22 -5.12
N PHE A 137 10.61 -7.07 -4.58
CA PHE A 137 11.43 -5.86 -4.55
C PHE A 137 12.71 -6.01 -3.74
N LEU A 138 12.64 -6.60 -2.54
CA LEU A 138 13.84 -6.90 -1.76
C LEU A 138 14.79 -7.85 -2.49
N LEU A 139 14.26 -8.85 -3.20
CA LEU A 139 15.06 -9.76 -4.02
C LEU A 139 15.74 -9.02 -5.17
N ALA A 140 15.00 -8.17 -5.91
CA ALA A 140 15.55 -7.36 -6.99
C ALA A 140 16.67 -6.43 -6.48
N LEU A 141 16.49 -5.81 -5.30
CA LEU A 141 17.54 -4.99 -4.68
C LEU A 141 18.77 -5.82 -4.25
N ARG A 142 18.61 -7.09 -3.85
CA ARG A 142 19.72 -7.98 -3.46
C ARG A 142 20.49 -8.50 -4.66
N GLN A 143 19.81 -8.77 -5.76
CA GLN A 143 20.45 -9.23 -7.01
C GLN A 143 21.29 -8.12 -7.64
N ASP A 144 20.91 -6.86 -7.42
CA ASP A 144 21.73 -5.72 -7.76
C ASP A 144 22.78 -5.45 -6.68
N SER A 145 24.03 -5.77 -7.01
CA SER A 145 25.19 -5.54 -6.12
C SER A 145 25.34 -4.11 -5.60
N VAL A 146 24.80 -3.11 -6.32
CA VAL A 146 24.84 -1.68 -5.93
C VAL A 146 23.77 -1.36 -4.89
N ASN A 147 22.60 -2.02 -4.99
CA ASN A 147 21.48 -1.80 -4.08
C ASN A 147 21.41 -2.84 -2.93
N ALA A 148 22.31 -3.82 -2.89
CA ALA A 148 22.31 -4.88 -1.87
C ALA A 148 22.36 -4.32 -0.44
N GLN A 149 23.10 -3.23 -0.20
CA GLN A 149 23.15 -2.55 1.10
C GLN A 149 21.80 -1.91 1.48
N LEU A 150 21.06 -1.40 0.50
CA LEU A 150 19.71 -0.87 0.69
C LEU A 150 18.74 -2.00 1.07
N ALA A 151 18.88 -3.17 0.44
CA ALA A 151 18.09 -4.34 0.78
C ALA A 151 18.36 -4.83 2.22
N GLU A 152 19.63 -4.87 2.63
CA GLU A 152 19.99 -5.24 4.01
C GLU A 152 19.44 -4.25 5.04
N ALA A 153 19.51 -2.95 4.76
CA ALA A 153 18.98 -1.91 5.65
C ALA A 153 17.45 -2.03 5.79
N LEU A 154 16.74 -2.31 4.71
CA LEU A 154 15.30 -2.56 4.72
C LEU A 154 14.94 -3.80 5.54
N ASP A 155 15.66 -4.90 5.35
CA ASP A 155 15.41 -6.18 6.02
C ASP A 155 15.69 -6.10 7.54
N ARG A 156 16.74 -5.38 7.93
CA ARG A 156 17.10 -5.14 9.35
C ARG A 156 16.23 -4.10 10.05
N THR A 157 15.33 -3.44 9.32
CA THR A 157 14.47 -2.43 9.94
C THR A 157 13.47 -3.10 10.87
N GLU A 158 13.65 -2.85 12.16
CA GLU A 158 12.73 -3.31 13.19
C GLU A 158 11.40 -2.56 13.07
N VAL A 159 10.32 -3.35 13.10
CA VAL A 159 8.94 -2.85 13.18
C VAL A 159 8.42 -3.23 14.56
N SER A 160 8.30 -2.24 15.43
CA SER A 160 7.86 -2.47 16.81
C SER A 160 6.38 -2.84 16.87
N GLU A 161 5.99 -3.59 17.89
CA GLU A 161 4.58 -3.93 18.13
C GLU A 161 3.69 -2.68 18.31
N MET A 162 4.23 -1.59 18.86
CA MET A 162 3.50 -0.31 18.90
C MET A 162 3.26 0.27 17.51
N GLU A 163 4.20 0.16 16.57
CA GLU A 163 4.02 0.64 15.19
C GLU A 163 3.06 -0.25 14.40
N LYS A 164 3.04 -1.56 14.71
CA LYS A 164 2.01 -2.47 14.21
C LYS A 164 0.62 -2.10 14.74
N LEU A 165 0.54 -1.62 15.98
CA LEU A 165 -0.69 -1.23 16.68
C LEU A 165 -1.10 0.24 16.49
N SER A 166 -0.21 1.11 16.01
CA SER A 166 -0.47 2.56 15.82
C SER A 166 -1.48 2.86 14.72
N HIS A 167 -1.97 1.83 14.01
CA HIS A 167 -3.09 1.92 13.07
C HIS A 167 -4.27 1.04 13.50
N THR A 168 -4.31 0.63 14.78
CA THR A 168 -5.43 -0.06 15.46
C THR A 168 -6.00 0.71 16.66
N ALA A 169 -5.61 1.98 16.85
CA ALA A 169 -6.26 2.91 17.76
C ALA A 169 -7.06 3.98 17.00
#